data_AF-A0A6M8EU02-F1
#
_entry.id   AF-A0A6M8EU02-F1
#
_cell.length_a   1.000
_cell.length_b   1.000
_cell.length_c   1.000
_cell.angle_alpha   90.00
_cell.angle_beta   90.00
_cell.angle_gamma   90.00
#
_symmetry.space_group_name_H-M   'P 1'
#
loop_
_entity.id
_entity.type
_entity.pdbx_description
1 polymer ?
#
loop_
_entity_poly.entity_id
_entity_poly.type
_entity_poly.pdbx_seq_one_letter_code
_entity_poly.pdbx_strand_id
1 'polypeptide(L)'
;MTPNEYIKENKLEWQPSFNGSISSSLNAYRGALIVEEGKKLSETKVMPPKAQAKQVIMISENDKVKFFACELETFNHFEQFFEKYKNFFDKESIIILYVIDLDGNGIFEYEGIKFNAIMLYENSVWNEVLDFVSLEKNDLKKLSNEDKLITIYDQLTNLEKENINKTYEEMKNLIGNTKKSLMGAV
;
A
#
# COMPACT_ATOMS: atom_id res chain seq x y z
N MET A 1 7.21 18.70 4.40
CA MET A 1 7.98 17.53 3.96
C MET A 1 7.01 16.62 3.24
N THR A 2 7.36 16.17 2.03
CA THR A 2 6.55 15.24 1.25
C THR A 2 6.65 13.82 1.84
N PRO A 3 5.68 12.92 1.56
CA PRO A 3 5.79 11.52 1.97
C PRO A 3 7.06 10.85 1.44
N ASN A 4 7.43 11.16 0.19
CA ASN A 4 8.64 10.63 -0.46
C ASN A 4 9.94 11.08 0.24
N GLU A 5 10.02 12.35 0.66
CA GLU A 5 11.14 12.88 1.45
C GLU A 5 11.21 12.20 2.81
N TYR A 6 10.07 12.08 3.51
CA TYR A 6 10.02 11.41 4.82
C TYR A 6 10.51 9.96 4.74
N ILE A 7 10.06 9.20 3.74
CA ILE A 7 10.50 7.81 3.51
C ILE A 7 12.02 7.75 3.35
N LYS A 8 12.59 8.66 2.55
CA LYS A 8 14.03 8.70 2.26
C LYS A 8 14.85 9.12 3.48
N GLU A 9 14.45 10.20 4.15
CA GLU A 9 15.16 10.75 5.31
C GLU A 9 15.18 9.77 6.50
N ASN A 10 14.08 9.04 6.69
CA ASN A 10 13.95 8.05 7.77
C ASN A 10 14.39 6.64 7.35
N LYS A 11 14.95 6.48 6.15
CA LYS A 11 15.44 5.18 5.60
C LYS A 11 14.38 4.08 5.66
N LEU A 12 13.13 4.45 5.34
CA LEU A 12 11.98 3.54 5.36
C LEU A 12 11.74 2.84 4.03
N GLU A 13 12.51 3.16 2.99
CA GLU A 13 12.49 2.45 1.72
C GLU A 13 13.08 1.05 1.85
N TRP A 14 12.41 0.07 1.25
CA TRP A 14 12.90 -1.29 1.13
C TRP A 14 12.67 -1.77 -0.31
N GLN A 15 13.74 -2.17 -1.00
CA GLN A 15 13.68 -2.60 -2.41
C GLN A 15 12.88 -1.62 -3.31
N PRO A 16 13.21 -0.31 -3.31
CA PRO A 16 12.51 0.65 -4.15
C PRO A 16 12.74 0.32 -5.63
N SER A 17 11.65 0.33 -6.40
CA SER A 17 11.67 0.25 -7.86
C SER A 17 11.45 1.62 -8.51
N PHE A 18 10.84 2.57 -7.80
CA PHE A 18 10.68 3.95 -8.23
C PHE A 18 10.52 4.88 -7.01
N ASN A 19 11.13 6.06 -7.04
CA ASN A 19 10.88 7.13 -6.08
C ASN A 19 11.23 8.47 -6.74
N GLY A 20 10.22 9.26 -7.12
CA GLY A 20 10.45 10.52 -7.81
C GLY A 20 9.18 11.20 -8.27
N SER A 21 9.36 12.35 -8.92
CA SER A 21 8.26 13.12 -9.50
C SER A 21 7.74 12.45 -10.78
N ILE A 22 6.42 12.39 -10.90
CA ILE A 22 5.74 11.90 -12.13
C ILE A 22 5.05 13.05 -12.87
N SER A 23 4.82 14.19 -12.22
CA SER A 23 4.35 15.43 -12.85
C SER A 23 4.91 16.65 -12.12
N SER A 24 4.45 17.85 -12.48
CA SER A 24 4.83 19.09 -11.78
C SER A 24 4.33 19.17 -10.33
N SER A 25 3.26 18.45 -9.97
CA SER A 25 2.70 18.45 -8.61
C SER A 25 2.71 17.08 -7.93
N LEU A 26 2.86 16.00 -8.71
CA LEU A 26 2.75 14.64 -8.20
C LEU A 26 4.10 13.95 -8.06
N ASN A 27 4.29 13.29 -6.92
CA ASN A 27 5.37 12.34 -6.70
C ASN A 27 4.80 10.93 -6.56
N ALA A 28 5.63 9.93 -6.87
CA ALA A 28 5.24 8.55 -6.67
C ALA A 28 6.37 7.71 -6.09
N TYR A 29 5.97 6.62 -5.46
CA TYR A 29 6.87 5.60 -4.93
C TYR A 29 6.35 4.22 -5.31
N ARG A 30 7.29 3.34 -5.70
CA ARG A 30 7.04 1.91 -5.88
C ARG A 30 8.14 1.09 -5.21
N GLY A 31 7.78 0.00 -4.53
CA GLY A 31 8.74 -0.85 -3.84
C GLY A 31 8.11 -1.54 -2.63
N ALA A 32 8.85 -1.66 -1.54
CA ALA A 32 8.31 -1.98 -0.23
C ALA A 32 8.65 -0.86 0.77
N LEU A 33 7.86 -0.74 1.83
CA LEU A 33 8.07 0.22 2.90
C LEU A 33 8.18 -0.50 4.24
N ILE A 34 9.14 -0.07 5.06
CA ILE A 34 9.38 -0.65 6.37
C ILE A 34 8.21 -0.31 7.30
N VAL A 35 7.58 -1.31 7.91
CA VAL A 35 6.57 -1.13 8.96
C VAL A 35 7.23 -1.30 10.32
N GLU A 36 7.93 -2.42 10.52
CA GLU A 36 8.77 -2.68 11.70
C GLU A 36 10.20 -2.97 11.26
N GLU A 37 11.15 -2.24 11.85
CA GLU A 37 12.57 -2.35 11.51
C GLU A 37 13.16 -3.72 11.84
N GLY A 38 14.09 -4.16 11.00
CA GLY A 38 14.90 -5.33 11.26
C GLY A 38 15.89 -5.07 12.39
N LYS A 39 16.40 -6.15 12.99
CA LYS A 39 17.46 -6.03 14.00
C LYS A 39 18.71 -5.36 13.40
N LYS A 40 19.15 -4.27 14.00
CA LYS A 40 20.45 -3.65 13.71
C LYS A 40 21.57 -4.48 14.33
N LEU A 41 22.42 -5.09 13.50
CA LEU A 41 23.58 -5.85 13.94
C LEU A 41 24.83 -4.98 14.05
N SER A 42 24.93 -3.96 13.19
CA SER A 42 25.95 -2.91 13.20
C SER A 42 25.44 -1.67 12.46
N GLU A 43 26.24 -0.62 12.35
CA GLU A 43 25.90 0.57 11.55
C GLU A 43 25.70 0.27 10.06
N THR A 44 26.38 -0.74 9.54
CA THR A 44 26.37 -1.13 8.12
C THR A 44 25.56 -2.40 7.84
N LYS A 45 25.11 -3.11 8.88
CA LYS A 45 24.37 -4.37 8.74
C LYS A 45 23.06 -4.31 9.52
N VAL A 46 21.98 -4.14 8.77
CA VAL A 46 20.59 -4.20 9.24
C VAL A 46 19.94 -5.44 8.64
N MET A 47 19.29 -6.24 9.49
CA MET A 47 18.50 -7.39 9.03
C MET A 47 17.29 -6.91 8.20
N PRO A 48 16.67 -7.78 7.38
CA PRO A 48 15.40 -7.45 6.74
C PRO A 48 14.35 -6.95 7.76
N PRO A 49 13.42 -6.08 7.33
CA PRO A 49 12.30 -5.64 8.16
C PRO A 49 11.55 -6.81 8.75
N LYS A 50 11.12 -6.69 10.01
CA LYS A 50 10.25 -7.69 10.62
C LYS A 50 8.84 -7.64 10.04
N ALA A 51 8.37 -6.44 9.72
CA ALA A 51 7.12 -6.19 9.02
C ALA A 51 7.34 -5.13 7.94
N GLN A 52 6.64 -5.28 6.83
CA GLN A 52 6.73 -4.37 5.69
C GLN A 52 5.41 -4.33 4.92
N ALA A 53 5.13 -3.17 4.32
CA ALA A 53 4.15 -3.02 3.26
C ALA A 53 4.86 -3.36 1.94
N LYS A 54 4.48 -4.45 1.28
CA LYS A 54 5.11 -4.90 0.03
C LYS A 54 4.36 -4.36 -1.18
N GLN A 55 5.01 -4.37 -2.34
CA GLN A 55 4.41 -3.97 -3.63
C GLN A 55 3.68 -2.62 -3.57
N VAL A 56 4.22 -1.68 -2.80
CA VAL A 56 3.65 -0.36 -2.60
C VAL A 56 3.52 0.35 -3.93
N ILE A 57 2.37 0.98 -4.14
CA ILE A 57 2.12 1.98 -5.17
C ILE A 57 1.58 3.19 -4.41
N MET A 58 2.39 4.24 -4.31
CA MET A 58 2.00 5.47 -3.64
C MET A 58 2.08 6.63 -4.63
N ILE A 59 1.06 7.48 -4.62
CA ILE A 59 1.04 8.76 -5.31
C ILE A 59 0.73 9.84 -4.27
N SER A 60 1.57 10.86 -4.23
CA SER A 60 1.47 11.97 -3.29
C SER A 60 1.46 13.31 -4.02
N GLU A 61 0.80 14.27 -3.41
CA GLU A 61 0.78 15.66 -3.83
C GLU A 61 1.07 16.52 -2.60
N ASN A 62 2.09 17.39 -2.68
CA ASN A 62 2.59 18.15 -1.54
C ASN A 62 2.95 17.23 -0.34
N ASP A 63 2.36 17.47 0.82
CA ASP A 63 2.56 16.74 2.07
C ASP A 63 1.52 15.64 2.31
N LYS A 64 0.68 15.32 1.31
CA LYS A 64 -0.39 14.33 1.44
C LYS A 64 -0.32 13.23 0.40
N VAL A 65 -0.66 12.03 0.84
CA VAL A 65 -0.87 10.89 -0.04
C VAL A 65 -2.25 11.01 -0.67
N LYS A 66 -2.32 10.89 -1.99
CA LYS A 66 -3.59 10.87 -2.74
C LYS A 66 -4.05 9.45 -3.01
N PHE A 67 -3.09 8.56 -3.25
CA PHE A 67 -3.34 7.13 -3.43
C PHE A 67 -2.25 6.29 -2.78
N PHE A 68 -2.67 5.22 -2.11
CA PHE A 68 -1.78 4.22 -1.53
C PHE A 68 -2.36 2.83 -1.69
N ALA A 69 -1.63 1.94 -2.35
CA ALA A 69 -1.92 0.52 -2.36
C ALA A 69 -0.70 -0.26 -1.89
N CYS A 70 -0.90 -1.30 -1.09
CA CYS A 70 0.16 -2.21 -0.71
C CYS A 70 -0.34 -3.61 -0.39
N GLU A 71 0.59 -4.55 -0.31
CA GLU A 71 0.40 -5.87 0.26
C GLU A 71 0.82 -5.87 1.74
N LEU A 72 -0.03 -6.41 2.61
CA LEU A 72 0.29 -6.78 3.98
C LEU A 72 0.19 -8.30 4.15
N GLU A 73 1.21 -8.89 4.75
CA GLU A 73 1.22 -10.34 5.01
C GLU A 73 0.18 -10.76 6.06
N THR A 74 -0.08 -9.88 7.03
CA THR A 74 -1.13 -10.06 8.02
C THR A 74 -1.80 -8.73 8.34
N PHE A 75 -3.11 -8.75 8.56
CA PHE A 75 -3.84 -7.56 9.03
C PHE A 75 -3.34 -7.06 10.39
N ASN A 76 -2.65 -7.91 11.17
CA ASN A 76 -2.01 -7.51 12.43
C ASN A 76 -0.92 -6.44 12.24
N HIS A 77 -0.36 -6.29 11.04
CA HIS A 77 0.60 -5.21 10.75
C HIS A 77 -0.07 -3.84 10.55
N PHE A 78 -1.41 -3.78 10.48
CA PHE A 78 -2.14 -2.54 10.17
C PHE A 78 -1.81 -1.41 11.14
N GLU A 79 -1.88 -1.62 12.46
CA GLU A 79 -1.71 -0.52 13.43
C GLU A 79 -0.28 0.04 13.38
N GLN A 80 0.72 -0.83 13.24
CA GLN A 80 2.12 -0.41 13.09
C GLN A 80 2.34 0.36 11.79
N PHE A 81 1.72 -0.09 10.69
CA PHE A 81 1.74 0.60 9.41
C PHE A 81 1.09 1.99 9.56
N PHE A 82 -0.10 2.03 10.16
CA PHE A 82 -0.86 3.24 10.36
C PHE A 82 -0.06 4.25 11.19
N GLU A 83 0.45 3.85 12.36
CA GLU A 83 1.24 4.74 13.23
C GLU A 83 2.43 5.36 12.50
N LYS A 84 3.09 4.58 11.63
CA LYS A 84 4.29 5.02 10.91
C LYS A 84 4.01 6.01 9.78
N TYR A 85 2.82 5.94 9.15
CA TYR A 85 2.51 6.69 7.93
C TYR A 85 1.28 7.62 8.04
N LYS A 86 0.52 7.60 9.15
CA LYS A 86 -0.76 8.31 9.32
C LYS A 86 -0.71 9.80 9.05
N ASN A 87 0.42 10.46 9.32
CA ASN A 87 0.56 11.92 9.13
C ASN A 87 0.38 12.36 7.66
N PHE A 88 0.57 11.45 6.71
CA PHE A 88 0.41 11.72 5.28
C PHE A 88 -0.97 11.36 4.74
N PHE A 89 -1.78 10.66 5.52
CA PHE A 89 -3.14 10.29 5.14
C PHE A 89 -4.15 11.34 5.62
N ASP A 90 -5.28 11.40 4.92
CA ASP A 90 -6.43 12.24 5.24
C ASP A 90 -7.71 11.60 4.69
N LYS A 91 -8.85 12.28 4.87
CA LYS A 91 -10.17 11.83 4.39
C LYS A 91 -10.30 11.76 2.86
N GLU A 92 -9.38 12.35 2.12
CA GLU A 92 -9.37 12.36 0.66
C GLU A 92 -8.47 11.27 0.08
N SER A 93 -7.56 10.73 0.90
CA SER A 93 -6.68 9.62 0.54
C SER A 93 -7.46 8.38 0.14
N ILE A 94 -7.12 7.80 -1.01
CA ILE A 94 -7.62 6.48 -1.42
C ILE A 94 -6.58 5.44 -0.98
N ILE A 95 -6.93 4.64 0.03
CA ILE A 95 -6.01 3.65 0.62
C ILE A 95 -6.59 2.25 0.44
N ILE A 96 -5.80 1.37 -0.17
CA ILE A 96 -6.15 -0.02 -0.44
C ILE A 96 -5.08 -0.93 0.15
N LEU A 97 -5.50 -1.78 1.08
CA LEU A 97 -4.65 -2.76 1.74
C LEU A 97 -5.03 -4.13 1.21
N TYR A 98 -4.15 -4.73 0.41
CA TYR A 98 -4.29 -6.11 -0.03
C TYR A 98 -3.66 -7.02 1.02
N VAL A 99 -4.46 -7.84 1.69
CA VAL A 99 -4.02 -8.57 2.89
C VAL A 99 -4.15 -10.08 2.70
N ILE A 100 -3.06 -10.82 2.94
CA ILE A 100 -2.99 -12.25 2.60
C ILE A 100 -3.86 -13.13 3.51
N ASP A 101 -3.94 -12.77 4.79
CA ASP A 101 -4.57 -13.58 5.84
C ASP A 101 -5.99 -13.14 6.20
N LEU A 102 -6.64 -12.28 5.40
CA LEU A 102 -8.06 -11.99 5.58
C LEU A 102 -8.92 -13.09 4.97
N ASP A 103 -10.03 -13.44 5.61
CA ASP A 103 -11.09 -14.33 5.10
C ASP A 103 -12.28 -13.54 4.51
N GLY A 104 -12.17 -12.22 4.41
CA GLY A 104 -13.15 -11.37 3.73
C GLY A 104 -12.65 -9.95 3.47
N ASN A 105 -13.36 -9.24 2.59
CA ASN A 105 -13.08 -7.83 2.28
C ASN A 105 -13.87 -6.90 3.21
N GLY A 106 -13.43 -5.66 3.31
CA GLY A 106 -14.17 -4.63 4.03
C GLY A 106 -13.62 -3.23 3.87
N ILE A 107 -14.49 -2.26 4.12
CA ILE A 107 -14.16 -0.85 4.16
C ILE A 107 -14.42 -0.38 5.58
N PHE A 108 -13.37 0.09 6.23
CA PHE A 108 -13.41 0.54 7.61
C PHE A 108 -12.80 1.92 7.76
N GLU A 109 -13.18 2.59 8.85
CA GLU A 109 -12.56 3.83 9.27
C GLU A 109 -11.73 3.59 10.53
N TYR A 110 -10.55 4.19 10.57
CA TYR A 110 -9.65 4.17 11.73
C TYR A 110 -9.05 5.56 11.91
N GLU A 111 -9.22 6.16 13.09
CA GLU A 111 -8.85 7.54 13.40
C GLU A 111 -9.29 8.57 12.33
N GLY A 112 -10.50 8.42 11.78
CA GLY A 112 -11.07 9.34 10.78
C GLY A 112 -10.54 9.16 9.34
N ILE A 113 -9.74 8.11 9.09
CA ILE A 113 -9.21 7.76 7.77
C ILE A 113 -9.85 6.46 7.28
N LYS A 114 -10.28 6.45 6.02
CA LYS A 114 -10.94 5.29 5.39
C LYS A 114 -9.91 4.37 4.73
N PHE A 115 -10.07 3.06 4.93
CA PHE A 115 -9.25 2.01 4.35
C PHE A 115 -10.11 0.96 3.65
N ASN A 116 -9.70 0.56 2.45
CA ASN A 116 -10.26 -0.59 1.74
C ASN A 116 -9.33 -1.78 1.99
N ALA A 117 -9.75 -2.73 2.82
CA ALA A 117 -9.00 -3.96 3.03
C ALA A 117 -9.59 -5.08 2.16
N ILE A 118 -8.77 -5.61 1.27
CA ILE A 118 -9.15 -6.62 0.28
C ILE A 118 -8.26 -7.83 0.49
N MET A 119 -8.83 -9.03 0.48
CA MET A 119 -8.06 -10.25 0.56
C MET A 119 -7.15 -10.41 -0.66
N LEU A 120 -5.88 -10.72 -0.42
CA LEU A 120 -4.92 -11.04 -1.46
C LEU A 120 -4.70 -12.56 -1.56
N TYR A 121 -4.89 -13.09 -2.76
CA TYR A 121 -4.58 -14.48 -3.08
C TYR A 121 -3.23 -14.56 -3.81
N GLU A 122 -3.17 -15.17 -4.98
CA GLU A 122 -1.95 -15.39 -5.77
C GLU A 122 -1.76 -14.32 -6.86
N ASN A 123 -2.12 -13.06 -6.56
CA ASN A 123 -1.99 -11.96 -7.50
C ASN A 123 -1.03 -10.88 -6.97
N SER A 124 -0.55 -10.04 -7.89
CA SER A 124 0.25 -8.86 -7.53
C SER A 124 -0.65 -7.66 -7.25
N VAL A 125 -0.27 -6.80 -6.31
CA VAL A 125 -0.95 -5.53 -6.02
C VAL A 125 -1.12 -4.68 -7.29
N TRP A 126 -0.13 -4.72 -8.19
CA TRP A 126 -0.23 -4.01 -9.46
C TRP A 126 -1.47 -4.43 -10.26
N ASN A 127 -1.68 -5.73 -10.46
CA ASN A 127 -2.82 -6.24 -11.22
C ASN A 127 -4.14 -5.95 -10.49
N GLU A 128 -4.17 -6.15 -9.17
CA GLU A 128 -5.37 -5.87 -8.38
C GLU A 128 -5.77 -4.38 -8.43
N VAL A 129 -4.79 -3.47 -8.46
CA VAL A 129 -5.05 -2.04 -8.65
C VAL A 129 -5.60 -1.77 -10.04
N LEU A 130 -5.07 -2.41 -11.09
CA LEU A 130 -5.62 -2.27 -12.44
C LEU A 130 -7.08 -2.73 -12.50
N ASP A 131 -7.38 -3.89 -11.91
CA ASP A 131 -8.73 -4.42 -11.85
C ASP A 131 -9.65 -3.47 -11.05
N PHE A 132 -9.17 -2.93 -9.92
CA PHE A 132 -9.90 -1.96 -9.10
C PHE A 132 -10.25 -0.68 -9.87
N VAL A 133 -9.37 -0.20 -10.75
CA VAL A 133 -9.61 0.99 -11.58
C VAL A 133 -10.15 0.67 -12.97
N SER A 134 -10.55 -0.58 -13.23
CA SER A 134 -11.04 -1.04 -14.54
C SER A 134 -10.09 -0.79 -15.72
N LEU A 135 -8.78 -0.92 -15.50
CA LEU A 135 -7.76 -0.83 -16.55
C LEU A 135 -7.25 -2.20 -16.97
N GLU A 136 -6.98 -2.38 -18.25
CA GLU A 136 -6.31 -3.58 -18.76
C GLU A 136 -4.81 -3.35 -18.92
N LYS A 137 -4.02 -4.44 -18.83
CA LYS A 137 -2.57 -4.39 -19.09
C LYS A 137 -2.23 -3.82 -20.47
N ASN A 138 -3.11 -4.02 -21.46
CA ASN A 138 -2.90 -3.54 -22.82
C ASN A 138 -2.98 -2.01 -22.92
N ASP A 139 -3.81 -1.37 -22.09
CA ASP A 139 -3.93 0.10 -22.02
C ASP A 139 -2.60 0.74 -21.58
N LEU A 140 -1.85 0.03 -20.75
CA LEU A 140 -0.60 0.49 -20.17
C LEU A 140 0.65 0.11 -20.97
N LYS A 141 0.54 -0.78 -21.96
CA LYS A 141 1.70 -1.45 -22.59
C LYS A 141 2.66 -0.47 -23.28
N LYS A 142 2.16 0.65 -23.82
CA LYS A 142 2.94 1.64 -24.56
C LYS A 142 3.38 2.85 -23.72
N LEU A 143 2.97 2.90 -22.46
CA LEU A 143 3.21 4.01 -21.57
C LEU A 143 4.55 3.87 -20.83
N SER A 144 5.16 5.01 -20.49
CA SER A 144 6.30 5.06 -19.56
C SER A 144 5.87 4.61 -18.16
N ASN A 145 6.81 4.42 -17.23
CA ASN A 145 6.44 4.02 -15.86
C ASN A 145 5.68 5.13 -15.13
N GLU A 146 6.05 6.38 -15.40
CA GLU A 146 5.45 7.61 -14.92
C GLU A 146 4.04 7.75 -15.50
N ASP A 147 3.88 7.63 -16.82
CA ASP A 147 2.58 7.75 -17.50
C ASP A 147 1.60 6.66 -17.05
N LYS A 148 2.08 5.46 -16.70
CA LYS A 148 1.23 4.41 -16.11
C LYS A 148 0.66 4.84 -14.76
N LEU A 149 1.49 5.45 -13.91
CA LEU A 149 1.08 5.90 -12.59
C LEU A 149 0.09 7.07 -12.69
N ILE A 150 0.32 8.00 -13.64
CA ILE A 150 -0.63 9.07 -13.96
C ILE A 150 -1.96 8.48 -14.44
N THR A 151 -1.93 7.52 -15.36
CA THR A 151 -3.15 6.89 -15.89
C THR A 151 -3.95 6.21 -14.78
N ILE A 152 -3.28 5.48 -13.87
CA ILE A 152 -3.92 4.88 -12.69
C ILE A 152 -4.54 5.99 -11.80
N TYR A 153 -3.80 7.06 -11.54
CA TYR A 153 -4.29 8.19 -10.74
C TYR A 153 -5.53 8.85 -11.34
N ASP A 154 -5.52 9.10 -12.65
CA ASP A 154 -6.65 9.71 -13.34
C ASP A 154 -7.91 8.84 -13.21
N GLN A 155 -7.81 7.51 -13.35
CA GLN A 155 -8.95 6.63 -13.12
C GLN A 155 -9.43 6.66 -11.66
N LEU A 156 -8.51 6.66 -10.70
CA LEU A 156 -8.85 6.72 -9.27
C LEU A 156 -9.64 7.99 -8.91
N THR A 157 -9.31 9.14 -9.49
CA THR A 157 -10.02 10.39 -9.22
C THR A 157 -11.48 10.39 -9.70
N ASN A 158 -11.83 9.47 -10.61
CA ASN A 158 -13.17 9.31 -11.15
C ASN A 158 -13.98 8.19 -10.46
N LEU A 159 -13.38 7.44 -9.53
CA LEU A 159 -14.09 6.35 -8.84
C LEU A 159 -15.10 6.89 -7.84
N GLU A 160 -16.25 6.22 -7.78
CA GLU A 160 -17.23 6.44 -6.72
C GLU A 160 -16.66 5.97 -5.37
N LYS A 161 -16.78 6.82 -4.35
CA LYS A 161 -16.30 6.49 -3.02
C LYS A 161 -17.27 5.51 -2.36
N GLU A 162 -16.82 4.28 -2.16
CA GLU A 162 -17.58 3.28 -1.44
C GLU A 162 -17.79 3.66 0.05
N ASN A 163 -18.89 3.17 0.61
CA ASN A 163 -19.29 3.44 1.99
C ASN A 163 -18.59 2.49 2.97
N ILE A 164 -18.34 3.00 4.18
CA ILE A 164 -17.86 2.18 5.30
C ILE A 164 -18.90 1.10 5.57
N ASN A 165 -18.45 -0.15 5.64
CA ASN A 165 -19.31 -1.31 5.84
C ASN A 165 -18.84 -2.24 6.98
N LYS A 166 -17.69 -1.94 7.59
CA LYS A 166 -17.14 -2.65 8.74
C LYS A 166 -16.46 -1.69 9.71
N THR A 167 -16.44 -2.07 10.97
CA THR A 167 -15.57 -1.50 12.01
C THR A 167 -14.19 -2.14 11.96
N TYR A 168 -13.20 -1.51 12.61
CA TYR A 168 -11.86 -2.08 12.74
C TYR A 168 -11.85 -3.44 13.47
N GLU A 169 -12.65 -3.59 14.54
CA GLU A 169 -12.75 -4.86 15.26
C GLU A 169 -13.41 -5.96 14.41
N GLU A 170 -14.41 -5.62 13.58
CA GLU A 170 -14.96 -6.57 12.61
C GLU A 170 -13.92 -7.01 11.57
N MET A 171 -13.04 -6.09 11.13
CA MET A 171 -11.92 -6.45 10.25
C MET A 171 -10.92 -7.39 10.94
N LYS A 172 -10.58 -7.16 12.21
CA LYS A 172 -9.70 -8.07 12.96
C LYS A 172 -10.30 -9.48 13.09
N ASN A 173 -11.61 -9.58 13.23
CA ASN A 173 -12.30 -10.88 13.27
C ASN A 173 -12.30 -11.62 11.92
N LEU A 174 -11.90 -10.95 10.82
CA LEU A 174 -11.69 -11.58 9.52
C LEU A 174 -10.27 -12.12 9.34
N ILE A 175 -9.36 -11.95 10.31
CA ILE A 175 -8.04 -12.61 10.24
C ILE A 175 -8.27 -14.11 10.30
N GLY A 176 -7.95 -14.78 9.21
CA GLY A 176 -8.12 -16.21 9.05
C GLY A 176 -7.21 -17.00 9.96
N ASN A 177 -7.73 -18.11 10.49
CA ASN A 177 -6.95 -19.07 11.27
C ASN A 177 -6.10 -19.99 10.38
N THR A 178 -6.33 -19.92 9.07
CA THR A 178 -5.62 -20.74 8.10
C THR A 178 -4.25 -20.12 7.92
N LYS A 179 -3.23 -20.69 8.57
CA LYS A 179 -1.86 -20.62 8.07
C LYS A 179 -1.92 -21.12 6.63
N LYS A 180 -2.08 -20.24 5.63
CA LYS A 180 -1.82 -20.58 4.23
C LYS A 180 -0.41 -21.12 4.26
N SER A 181 -0.31 -22.45 4.15
CA SER A 181 0.94 -23.16 4.08
C SER A 181 1.67 -22.60 2.87
N LEU A 182 2.52 -21.60 3.07
CA LEU A 182 3.52 -21.18 2.10
C LEU A 182 4.27 -22.46 1.77
N MET A 183 4.00 -22.94 0.56
CA MET A 183 4.43 -24.22 0.03
C MET A 183 5.92 -24.37 0.31
N GLY A 184 6.24 -25.39 1.12
CA GLY A 184 7.57 -25.95 1.09
C GLY A 184 7.87 -26.33 -0.35
N ALA A 185 8.99 -25.82 -0.85
CA ALA A 185 9.58 -26.28 -2.08
C ALA A 185 9.61 -27.82 -2.10
N VAL A 186 9.09 -28.41 -3.17
CA VAL A 186 9.50 -29.74 -3.63
C VAL A 186 10.49 -29.52 -4.76
#